data_AF-A0A1L9SZI1-F1
#
_entry.id   AF-A0A1L9SZI1-F1
#
_cell.length_a   1.000
_cell.length_b   1.000
_cell.length_c   1.000
_cell.angle_alpha   90.00
_cell.angle_beta   90.00
_cell.angle_gamma   90.00
#
_symmetry.space_group_name_H-M   'P 1'
#
loop_
_entity.id
_entity.type
_entity.pdbx_description
1 polymer ?
#
loop_
_entity_poly.entity_id
_entity_poly.type
_entity_poly.pdbx_seq_one_letter_code
_entity_poly.pdbx_strand_id
1 'polypeptide(L)' 'MAQFSEETKERISKVIDVSRVAVHYGYLPLILYLGYTYSDPRPSLFKYLQRSRSSKYTASLT' A
#
# COMPACT_ATOMS: atom_id res chain seq x y z
N MET A 1 2.57 18.75 42.83
CA MET A 1 3.40 18.00 41.88
C MET A 1 2.47 17.35 40.84
N ALA A 2 2.07 18.08 39.79
CA ALA A 2 1.16 17.55 38.75
C ALA A 2 1.43 18.11 37.34
N GLN A 3 2.53 18.84 37.15
CA GLN A 3 2.85 19.52 35.88
C GLN A 3 3.19 18.55 34.75
N PHE A 4 3.70 17.36 35.08
CA PHE A 4 3.98 16.31 34.09
C PHE A 4 2.72 15.70 33.48
N SER A 5 1.57 15.73 34.16
CA SER A 5 0.35 15.06 33.68
C SER A 5 -0.27 15.80 32.48
N GLU A 6 -0.30 17.14 32.54
CA GLU A 6 -0.90 17.96 31.48
C GLU A 6 0.00 18.03 30.24
N GLU A 7 1.31 18.23 30.41
CA GLU A 7 2.26 18.24 29.29
C GLU A 7 2.31 16.87 28.58
N THR A 8 2.25 15.76 29.33
CA THR A 8 2.23 14.41 28.76
C THR A 8 0.93 14.15 28.00
N LYS A 9 -0.22 14.60 28.53
CA LYS A 9 -1.51 14.48 27.84
C LYS A 9 -1.53 15.24 26.51
N GLU A 10 -1.02 16.46 26.47
CA GLU A 10 -0.94 17.23 25.22
C GLU A 10 -0.02 16.57 24.18
N ARG A 11 1.14 16.06 24.61
CA ARG A 11 2.06 15.34 23.72
C ARG A 11 1.44 14.07 23.16
N ILE A 12 0.79 13.27 24.00
CA ILE A 12 0.11 12.04 23.57
C ILE A 12 -1.00 12.36 22.58
N SER A 13 -1.81 13.39 22.82
CA SER A 13 -2.87 13.78 21.88
C SER A 13 -2.32 14.19 20.51
N LYS A 14 -1.23 14.99 20.48
CA LYS A 14 -0.54 15.36 19.23
C LYS A 14 0.00 14.13 18.48
N VAL A 15 0.58 13.17 19.20
CA VAL A 15 1.09 11.93 18.59
C VAL A 15 -0.05 11.06 18.06
N ILE A 16 -1.19 11.01 18.74
CA ILE A 16 -2.37 10.26 18.29
C ILE A 16 -2.97 10.87 17.02
N ASP A 17 -3.06 12.19 16.93
CA ASP A 17 -3.56 12.86 15.72
C ASP A 17 -2.66 12.60 14.51
N VAL A 18 -1.34 12.70 14.68
CA VAL A 18 -0.37 12.41 13.61
C VAL A 18 -0.37 10.92 13.25
N SER A 19 -0.45 10.03 14.23
CA SER A 19 -0.47 8.58 13.97
C SER A 19 -1.74 8.15 13.24
N ARG A 20 -2.91 8.75 13.52
CA ARG A 20 -4.15 8.49 12.79
C ARG A 20 -3.99 8.83 11.29
N VAL A 21 -3.39 9.99 10.97
CA VAL A 21 -3.13 10.40 9.58
C VAL A 21 -2.08 9.49 8.93
N ALA A 22 -0.98 9.19 9.64
CA ALA A 22 0.09 8.34 9.14
C ALA A 22 -0.39 6.91 8.84
N VAL A 23 -1.21 6.32 9.72
CA VAL A 23 -1.81 5.00 9.48
C VAL A 23 -2.84 5.09 8.36
N HIS A 24 -3.68 6.13 8.33
CA HIS A 24 -4.71 6.28 7.30
C HIS A 24 -4.16 6.50 5.89
N TYR A 25 -3.00 7.13 5.72
CA TYR A 25 -2.37 7.21 4.41
C TYR A 25 -1.35 6.10 4.16
N GLY A 26 -0.77 5.54 5.22
CA GLY A 26 0.26 4.50 5.16
C GLY A 26 -0.26 3.06 5.02
N TYR A 27 -1.52 2.79 5.40
CA TYR A 27 -2.05 1.42 5.35
C TYR A 27 -2.12 0.86 3.92
N LEU A 28 -2.50 1.69 2.94
CA LEU A 28 -2.58 1.30 1.52
C LEU A 28 -1.22 0.91 0.94
N PRO A 29 -0.16 1.77 1.04
CA PRO A 29 1.19 1.41 0.64
C PRO A 29 1.71 0.15 1.33
N LEU A 30 1.46 0.01 2.63
CA LEU A 30 1.95 -1.12 3.42
C LEU A 30 1.34 -2.44 2.95
N ILE A 31 0.03 -2.50 2.76
CA ILE A 31 -0.67 -3.71 2.30
C ILE A 31 -0.28 -4.05 0.86
N LEU A 32 -0.13 -3.06 -0.02
CA LEU A 32 0.30 -3.29 -1.39
C LEU A 32 1.74 -3.80 -1.46
N TYR A 33 2.64 -3.29 -0.62
CA TYR A 33 4.03 -3.76 -0.53
C TYR A 33 4.12 -5.20 -0.02
N LEU A 34 3.37 -5.52 1.04
CA LEU A 34 3.28 -6.90 1.55
C LEU A 34 2.68 -7.82 0.49
N GLY A 35 1.54 -7.47 -0.11
CA GLY A 35 0.92 -8.24 -1.18
C GLY A 35 1.84 -8.48 -2.36
N TYR A 36 2.63 -7.47 -2.76
CA TYR A 36 3.62 -7.61 -3.83
C TYR A 36 4.78 -8.55 -3.47
N THR A 37 5.25 -8.50 -2.22
CA THR A 37 6.41 -9.27 -1.76
C THR A 37 6.09 -10.75 -1.51
N TYR A 38 4.87 -11.06 -1.04
CA TYR A 38 4.44 -12.44 -0.74
C TYR A 38 3.75 -13.16 -1.91
N SER A 39 3.48 -12.47 -3.02
CA SER A 39 2.92 -13.10 -4.21
C SER A 39 4.03 -13.84 -4.98
N ASP A 40 4.11 -15.15 -4.79
CA ASP A 40 4.88 -16.04 -5.66
C ASP A 40 3.91 -16.74 -6.64
N PRO A 41 4.02 -16.50 -7.96
CA PRO A 41 5.06 -15.73 -8.67
C PRO A 41 4.78 -14.23 -8.70
N ARG A 42 5.84 -13.42 -8.54
CA ARG A 42 5.78 -11.94 -8.52
C ARG A 42 5.02 -11.42 -9.74
N PRO A 43 3.97 -10.60 -9.56
CA PRO A 43 3.18 -10.09 -10.68
C PRO A 43 4.05 -9.18 -11.54
N SER A 44 4.52 -9.72 -12.66
CA SER A 44 5.20 -8.96 -13.71
C SER A 44 4.12 -8.14 -14.40
N LEU A 45 4.08 -6.83 -14.13
CA LEU A 45 3.21 -5.88 -14.83
C LEU A 45 3.28 -6.05 -16.36
N PHE A 46 4.45 -6.48 -16.87
CA PHE A 46 4.69 -6.81 -18.27
C PHE A 46 3.94 -8.05 -18.81
N LYS A 47 3.59 -9.05 -18.00
CA LYS A 47 2.86 -10.25 -18.47
C LYS A 47 1.45 -9.91 -18.96
N TYR A 48 0.76 -8.97 -18.29
CA TYR A 48 -0.58 -8.55 -18.70
C TYR A 48 -0.57 -7.70 -19.97
N LEU A 49 0.41 -6.81 -20.12
CA LEU A 49 0.59 -6.01 -21.35
C LEU A 49 0.92 -6.88 -22.57
N GLN A 50 1.72 -7.94 -22.40
CA GLN A 50 2.08 -8.84 -23.50
C GLN A 50 0.90 -9.72 -23.95
N ARG A 51 0.00 -10.12 -23.03
CA ARG A 51 -1.19 -10.92 -23.36
C ARG A 51 -2.17 -10.18 -24.29
N SER A 52 -2.26 -8.85 -24.20
CA SER A 52 -3.17 -8.04 -25.02
C SER A 52 -2.72 -7.90 -26.49
N ARG A 53 -1.41 -7.97 -26.77
CA ARG A 53 -0.87 -7.80 -28.14
C ARG A 53 -0.74 -9.10 -28.94
N SER A 54 -0.80 -10.27 -28.31
CA SER A 54 -0.65 -11.55 -29.00
C SER A 54 -1.96 -12.14 -29.56
N SER A 55 -3.13 -11.63 -29.17
CA SER A 55 -4.41 -12.23 -29.59
C SER A 55 -4.83 -11.86 -31.01
N LYS A 56 -4.25 -10.82 -31.61
CA LYS A 56 -4.68 -10.32 -32.93
C LYS A 56 -4.03 -11.03 -34.12
N TYR A 57 -3.03 -11.88 -33.88
CA TYR A 57 -2.32 -12.60 -34.96
C TYR A 57 -2.80 -14.04 -35.17
N THR A 58 -3.70 -14.55 -34.31
CA THR A 58 -4.16 -15.95 -34.37
C THR A 58 -5.59 -16.10 -34.90
N ALA A 59 -6.29 -14.99 -35.17
CA ALA A 59 -7.68 -14.98 -35.62
C ALA A 59 -7.85 -14.67 -37.13
N SER A 60 -6.75 -14.72 -37.90
CA SER A 60 -6.74 -14.47 -39.36
C SER A 60 -6.37 -15.72 -40.18
N LEU A 61 -6.33 -16.90 -39.55
CA LEU A 61 -5.84 -18.15 -40.16
C LEU A 61 -6.74 -19.38 -39.92
N THR A 62 -8.01 -19.13 -39.56
CA THR A 62 -9.11 -20.12 -39.59
C THR A 62 -10.35 -19.42 -40.11
#